data_AF-A0A933RW94-F1
#
_entry.id   AF-A0A933RW94-F1
#
_cell.length_a   1.000
_cell.length_b   1.000
_cell.length_c   1.000
_cell.angle_alpha   90.00
_cell.angle_beta   90.00
_cell.angle_gamma   90.00
#
_symmetry.space_group_name_H-M   'P 1'
#
loop_
_entity.id
_entity.type
_entity.pdbx_description
1 polymer ?
#
loop_
_entity_poly.entity_id
_entity_poly.type
_entity_poly.pdbx_seq_one_letter_code
_entity_poly.pdbx_strand_id
1 'polypeptide(L)'
;MSTSQPDDSNNRIVAVTLDEESIGRSGPDIEHERAIAIYDLVEKNLFAPEGAGEGPFTLHIGITGSRLMFDIRREDGSQVIVHLLSLSPFRRIVKDYFMICDSYYQAIRTATPDKIEAIDMGRRGIHDEGSRTLQERLAGKVRIDFETARRLFTLISVLHWKG
;
A
#
# COMPACT_ATOMS: atom_id res chain seq x y z
N MET A 1 12.38 34.26 6.19
CA MET A 1 12.38 33.71 4.82
C MET A 1 11.31 32.64 4.80
N SER A 2 10.14 32.93 4.24
CA SER A 2 9.10 31.93 4.04
C SER A 2 9.54 31.04 2.90
N THR A 3 10.01 29.83 3.22
CA THR A 3 10.06 28.75 2.23
C THR A 3 8.64 28.49 1.80
N SER A 4 8.29 28.94 0.59
CA SER A 4 7.12 28.46 -0.14
C SER A 4 7.13 26.93 -0.08
N GLN A 5 6.07 26.33 0.45
CA GLN A 5 5.87 24.90 0.30
C GLN A 5 5.94 24.59 -1.20
N PRO A 6 6.69 23.55 -1.62
CA PRO A 6 6.72 23.16 -3.03
C PRO A 6 5.29 22.93 -3.51
N ASP A 7 4.98 23.39 -4.72
CA ASP A 7 3.70 23.13 -5.36
C ASP A 7 3.61 21.62 -5.63
N ASP A 8 3.02 20.90 -4.68
CA ASP A 8 2.90 19.44 -4.74
C ASP A 8 1.81 18.98 -5.71
N SER A 9 1.18 19.88 -6.48
CA SER A 9 0.10 19.54 -7.41
C SER A 9 0.48 18.43 -8.39
N ASN A 10 1.78 18.33 -8.75
CA ASN A 10 2.29 17.31 -9.65
C ASN A 10 2.98 16.13 -8.95
N ASN A 11 3.14 16.17 -7.63
CA ASN A 11 3.75 15.09 -6.84
C ASN A 11 2.73 14.00 -6.53
N ARG A 12 2.49 13.14 -7.53
CA ARG A 12 1.50 12.08 -7.47
C ARG A 12 1.90 10.85 -8.29
N ILE A 13 1.36 9.71 -7.89
CA ILE A 13 1.33 8.48 -8.69
C ILE A 13 0.22 8.59 -9.73
N VAL A 14 0.53 8.29 -10.98
CA VAL A 14 -0.43 8.21 -12.09
C VAL A 14 -0.64 6.79 -12.61
N ALA A 15 0.25 5.86 -12.27
CA ALA A 15 0.09 4.43 -12.57
C ALA A 15 0.77 3.56 -11.51
N VAL A 16 0.14 2.43 -11.19
CA VAL A 16 0.74 1.41 -10.32
C VAL A 16 0.77 0.07 -11.04
N THR A 17 1.92 -0.59 -10.99
CA THR A 17 2.08 -1.97 -11.42
C THR A 17 2.47 -2.81 -10.21
N LEU A 18 1.81 -3.95 -10.03
CA LEU A 18 2.20 -4.92 -9.03
C LEU A 18 2.93 -6.07 -9.72
N ASP A 19 4.04 -6.50 -9.14
CA ASP A 19 4.77 -7.67 -9.62
C ASP A 19 3.92 -8.94 -9.45
N GLU A 20 3.61 -9.60 -10.58
CA GLU A 20 2.76 -10.79 -10.63
C GLU A 20 3.34 -11.96 -9.83
N GLU A 21 4.66 -12.10 -9.76
CA GLU A 21 5.29 -13.15 -8.94
C GLU A 21 5.10 -12.92 -7.44
N SER A 22 4.97 -11.65 -7.05
CA SER A 22 4.69 -11.21 -5.70
C SER A 22 3.21 -11.28 -5.34
N ILE A 23 2.33 -11.36 -6.34
CA ILE A 23 0.90 -11.56 -6.17
C ILE A 23 0.60 -13.06 -6.25
N GLY A 24 0.29 -13.69 -5.12
CA GLY A 24 -0.24 -15.05 -5.20
C GLY A 24 -1.70 -15.06 -5.66
N ARG A 25 -2.17 -16.26 -6.03
CA ARG A 25 -3.51 -16.46 -6.59
C ARG A 25 -4.57 -15.92 -5.62
N SER A 26 -5.27 -14.89 -6.08
CA SER A 26 -6.26 -14.16 -5.31
C SER A 26 -7.66 -14.49 -5.84
N GLY A 27 -8.65 -14.58 -4.95
CA GLY A 27 -10.06 -14.73 -5.34
C GLY A 27 -10.65 -13.43 -5.92
N PRO A 28 -11.85 -13.49 -6.53
CA PRO A 28 -12.49 -12.31 -7.15
C PRO A 28 -12.62 -11.10 -6.22
N ASP A 29 -12.92 -11.33 -4.93
CA ASP A 29 -13.10 -10.24 -3.96
C ASP A 29 -11.80 -9.46 -3.70
N ILE A 30 -10.66 -10.17 -3.61
CA ILE A 30 -9.35 -9.55 -3.42
C ILE A 30 -8.95 -8.75 -4.65
N GLU A 31 -9.23 -9.26 -5.85
CA GLU A 31 -8.97 -8.53 -7.10
C GLU A 31 -9.83 -7.28 -7.20
N HIS A 32 -11.09 -7.35 -6.75
CA HIS A 32 -11.98 -6.19 -6.69
C HIS A 32 -11.46 -5.14 -5.70
N GLU A 33 -11.09 -5.52 -4.48
CA GLU A 33 -10.48 -4.60 -3.51
C GLU A 33 -9.20 -3.97 -4.04
N ARG A 34 -8.37 -4.73 -4.77
CA ARG A 34 -7.15 -4.23 -5.41
C ARG A 34 -7.47 -3.19 -6.49
N ALA A 35 -8.41 -3.50 -7.39
CA ALA A 35 -8.78 -2.58 -8.46
C ALA A 35 -9.30 -1.25 -7.92
N ILE A 36 -10.11 -1.29 -6.86
CA ILE A 36 -10.57 -0.08 -6.14
C ILE A 36 -9.38 0.68 -5.55
N ALA A 37 -8.47 -0.02 -4.86
CA ALA A 37 -7.31 0.63 -4.24
C ALA A 37 -6.37 1.28 -5.27
N ILE A 38 -6.16 0.67 -6.45
CA ILE A 38 -5.38 1.26 -7.55
C ILE A 38 -6.10 2.49 -8.09
N TYR A 39 -7.41 2.38 -8.38
CA TYR A 39 -8.20 3.48 -8.91
C TYR A 39 -8.16 4.70 -7.97
N ASP A 40 -8.47 4.49 -6.69
CA ASP A 40 -8.48 5.56 -5.70
C ASP A 40 -7.10 6.17 -5.51
N LEU A 41 -6.04 5.36 -5.62
CA LEU A 41 -4.66 5.82 -5.47
C LEU A 41 -4.27 6.71 -6.65
N VAL A 42 -4.57 6.31 -7.87
CA VAL A 42 -4.29 7.11 -9.07
C VAL A 42 -5.11 8.39 -9.06
N GLU A 43 -6.37 8.34 -8.64
CA GLU A 43 -7.26 9.50 -8.60
C GLU A 43 -6.77 10.56 -7.60
N LYS A 44 -6.40 10.16 -6.38
CA LYS A 44 -5.98 11.09 -5.33
C LYS A 44 -4.89 10.52 -4.44
N ASN A 45 -3.70 11.10 -4.55
CA ASN A 45 -2.58 10.79 -3.69
C ASN A 45 -1.62 11.97 -3.57
N LEU A 46 -0.80 11.94 -2.52
CA LEU A 46 0.41 12.73 -2.38
C LEU A 46 1.58 11.77 -2.41
N PHE A 47 2.47 11.90 -3.39
CA PHE A 47 3.64 11.05 -3.54
C PHE A 47 4.82 11.87 -4.05
N ALA A 48 5.69 12.25 -3.12
CA ALA A 48 6.87 13.08 -3.39
C ALA A 48 8.14 12.35 -2.94
N PRO A 49 8.85 11.65 -3.85
CA PRO A 49 10.15 11.06 -3.56
C PRO A 49 11.20 12.14 -3.31
N GLU A 50 12.01 11.95 -2.26
CA GLU A 50 13.07 12.88 -1.87
C GLU A 50 14.11 13.04 -2.99
N GLY A 51 14.44 14.28 -3.33
CA GLY A 51 15.42 14.59 -4.37
C GLY A 51 15.00 14.29 -5.81
N ALA A 52 13.76 13.83 -6.06
CA ALA A 52 13.27 13.52 -7.39
C ALA A 52 12.76 14.74 -8.17
N GLY A 53 12.61 15.91 -7.54
CA GLY A 53 11.89 17.04 -8.15
C GLY A 53 10.40 16.74 -8.30
N GLU A 54 9.72 17.47 -9.17
CA GLU A 54 8.27 17.34 -9.38
C GLU A 54 7.92 16.11 -10.22
N GLY A 55 6.78 15.48 -9.92
CA GLY A 55 6.23 14.34 -10.67
C GLY A 55 5.65 14.70 -12.05
N PRO A 56 4.71 13.90 -12.59
CA PRO A 56 4.10 12.71 -11.99
C PRO A 56 5.05 11.51 -11.98
N PHE A 57 4.69 10.48 -11.21
CA PHE A 57 5.44 9.25 -11.06
C PHE A 57 4.60 8.02 -11.41
N THR A 58 5.26 6.99 -11.90
CA THR A 58 4.71 5.63 -11.95
C THR A 58 5.39 4.78 -10.88
N LEU A 59 4.67 3.84 -10.31
CA LEU A 59 5.14 3.03 -9.20
C LEU A 59 5.02 1.53 -9.51
N HIS A 60 6.13 0.83 -9.44
CA HIS A 60 6.17 -0.63 -9.47
C HIS A 60 6.39 -1.15 -8.05
N ILE A 61 5.48 -2.00 -7.57
CA ILE A 61 5.53 -2.61 -6.24
C ILE A 61 5.78 -4.11 -6.38
N GLY A 62 6.73 -4.65 -5.63
CA GLY A 62 7.01 -6.08 -5.63
C GLY A 62 7.81 -6.54 -4.41
N ILE A 63 8.15 -7.81 -4.37
CA ILE A 63 8.93 -8.44 -3.30
C ILE A 63 10.24 -8.96 -3.88
N THR A 64 11.36 -8.45 -3.36
CA THR A 64 12.71 -8.91 -3.71
C THR A 64 13.34 -9.56 -2.48
N GLY A 65 13.39 -10.89 -2.46
CA GLY A 65 13.83 -11.66 -1.30
C GLY A 65 12.93 -11.39 -0.10
N SER A 66 13.48 -10.82 0.98
CA SER A 66 12.72 -10.45 2.19
C SER A 66 12.39 -8.95 2.28
N ARG A 67 12.33 -8.26 1.14
CA ARG A 67 12.15 -6.81 1.08
C ARG A 67 11.01 -6.41 0.14
N LEU A 68 10.24 -5.43 0.59
CA LEU A 68 9.26 -4.73 -0.24
C LEU A 68 9.99 -3.72 -1.12
N MET A 69 9.79 -3.82 -2.42
CA MET A 69 10.35 -2.93 -3.43
C MET A 69 9.33 -1.88 -3.84
N PHE A 70 9.76 -0.61 -3.82
CA PHE A 70 9.14 0.50 -4.53
C PHE A 70 10.12 0.93 -5.64
N ASP A 71 9.86 0.55 -6.88
CA ASP A 71 10.58 1.06 -8.05
C ASP A 71 9.79 2.25 -8.62
N ILE A 72 10.32 3.45 -8.40
CA ILE A 72 9.70 4.73 -8.71
C ILE A 72 10.29 5.22 -10.03
N ARG A 73 9.41 5.53 -10.97
CA ARG A 73 9.76 5.92 -12.33
C ARG A 73 9.00 7.18 -12.74
N ARG A 74 9.46 7.81 -13.82
CA ARG A 74 8.70 8.85 -14.54
C ARG A 74 7.65 8.21 -15.45
N GLU A 75 6.77 9.03 -16.00
CA GLU A 75 5.79 8.59 -17.02
C GLU A 75 6.45 8.02 -18.28
N ASP A 76 7.61 8.55 -18.69
CA ASP A 76 8.36 8.04 -19.84
C ASP A 76 9.07 6.68 -19.56
N GLY A 77 8.90 6.14 -18.35
CA GLY A 77 9.49 4.87 -17.91
C GLY A 77 10.92 5.00 -17.36
N SER A 78 11.52 6.19 -17.39
CA SER A 78 12.85 6.43 -16.81
C SER A 78 12.84 6.19 -15.31
N GLN A 79 13.80 5.43 -14.81
CA GLN A 79 13.90 5.12 -13.39
C GLN A 79 14.39 6.34 -12.62
N VAL A 80 13.68 6.66 -11.54
CA VAL A 80 14.04 7.72 -10.59
C VAL A 80 14.85 7.11 -9.46
N ILE A 81 14.26 6.15 -8.75
CA ILE A 81 14.89 5.51 -7.60
C ILE A 81 14.18 4.20 -7.25
N VAL A 82 14.93 3.25 -6.68
CA VAL A 82 14.39 2.03 -6.08
C VAL A 82 14.59 2.05 -4.57
N HIS A 83 13.51 1.89 -3.81
CA HIS A 83 13.58 1.68 -2.37
C HIS A 83 13.28 0.22 -2.02
N LEU A 84 14.19 -0.40 -1.26
CA LEU A 84 14.00 -1.75 -0.71
C LEU A 84 13.79 -1.68 0.81
N LEU A 85 12.53 -1.82 1.23
CA LEU A 85 12.11 -1.75 2.62
C LEU A 85 12.11 -3.15 3.24
N SER A 86 12.65 -3.29 4.45
CA SER A 86 12.54 -4.54 5.21
C SER A 86 11.07 -4.88 5.48
N LEU A 87 10.67 -6.14 5.25
CA LEU A 87 9.34 -6.65 5.59
C LEU A 87 9.15 -6.95 7.08
N SER A 88 10.25 -7.07 7.85
CA SER A 88 10.19 -7.45 9.27
C SER A 88 9.20 -6.62 10.11
N PRO A 89 9.12 -5.27 9.97
CA PRO A 89 8.17 -4.45 10.72
C PRO A 89 6.70 -4.80 10.45
N PHE A 90 6.39 -5.38 9.29
CA PHE A 90 5.02 -5.69 8.91
C PHE A 90 4.60 -7.12 9.23
N ARG A 91 5.52 -8.00 9.67
CA ARG A 91 5.23 -9.43 9.89
C ARG A 91 4.06 -9.67 10.84
N ARG A 92 4.00 -8.92 11.94
CA ARG A 92 2.87 -9.03 12.89
C ARG A 92 1.57 -8.59 12.24
N ILE A 93 1.58 -7.42 11.59
CA ILE A 93 0.40 -6.80 10.95
C ILE A 93 -0.19 -7.74 9.89
N VAL A 94 0.66 -8.36 9.07
CA VAL A 94 0.20 -9.32 8.06
C VAL A 94 -0.31 -10.62 8.68
N LYS A 95 0.30 -11.11 9.76
CA LYS A 95 -0.24 -12.25 10.50
C LYS A 95 -1.64 -11.94 11.05
N ASP A 96 -1.81 -10.77 11.66
CA ASP A 96 -3.10 -10.33 12.20
C ASP A 96 -4.14 -10.14 11.09
N TYR A 97 -3.72 -9.65 9.92
CA TYR A 97 -4.56 -9.58 8.72
C TYR A 97 -5.06 -10.96 8.28
N PHE A 98 -4.19 -11.97 8.20
CA PHE A 98 -4.63 -13.32 7.85
C PHE A 98 -5.62 -13.90 8.87
N MET A 99 -5.40 -13.66 10.16
CA MET A 99 -6.33 -14.10 11.20
C MET A 99 -7.70 -13.43 11.09
N ILE A 100 -7.74 -12.15 10.74
CA ILE A 100 -9.02 -11.43 10.59
C ILE A 100 -9.77 -11.86 9.33
N CYS A 101 -9.07 -12.13 8.23
CA CYS A 101 -9.66 -12.67 7.01
C CYS A 101 -10.28 -14.05 7.24
N ASP A 102 -9.59 -14.94 7.97
CA ASP A 102 -10.16 -16.25 8.34
C ASP A 102 -11.39 -16.08 9.24
N SER A 103 -11.32 -15.18 10.23
CA SER A 103 -12.45 -14.86 11.11
C SER A 103 -13.66 -14.34 10.31
N TYR A 104 -13.43 -13.48 9.32
CA TYR A 104 -14.47 -12.98 8.42
C TYR A 104 -15.10 -14.11 7.60
N TYR A 105 -14.28 -14.98 7.01
CA TYR A 105 -14.76 -16.10 6.21
C TYR A 105 -15.64 -17.07 7.01
N GLN A 106 -15.28 -17.35 8.26
CA GLN A 106 -16.10 -18.17 9.15
C GLN A 106 -17.39 -17.45 9.56
N ALA A 107 -17.32 -16.13 9.76
CA ALA A 107 -18.44 -15.34 10.25
C ALA A 107 -19.50 -15.05 9.18
N ILE A 108 -19.11 -14.73 7.93
CA ILE A 108 -20.06 -14.23 6.92
C ILE A 108 -21.21 -15.19 6.60
N ARG A 109 -21.04 -16.49 6.85
CA ARG A 109 -22.07 -17.50 6.59
C ARG A 109 -23.12 -17.61 7.70
N THR A 110 -22.79 -17.26 8.95
CA THR A 110 -23.61 -17.62 10.11
C THR A 110 -23.67 -16.56 11.23
N ALA A 111 -22.82 -15.54 11.19
CA ALA A 111 -22.70 -14.55 12.24
C ALA A 111 -23.78 -13.45 12.17
N THR A 112 -24.03 -12.82 13.32
CA THR A 112 -24.89 -11.65 13.41
C THR A 112 -24.24 -10.42 12.77
N PRO A 113 -25.03 -9.42 12.32
CA PRO A 113 -24.50 -8.16 11.79
C PRO A 113 -23.48 -7.50 12.73
N ASP A 114 -23.77 -7.40 14.03
CA ASP A 114 -22.87 -6.81 15.03
C ASP A 114 -21.49 -7.50 15.07
N LYS A 115 -21.47 -8.82 14.90
CA LYS A 115 -20.21 -9.59 14.89
C LYS A 115 -19.42 -9.36 13.60
N ILE A 116 -20.11 -9.21 12.47
CA ILE A 116 -19.46 -8.85 11.20
C ILE A 116 -18.88 -7.43 11.30
N GLU A 117 -19.63 -6.48 11.85
CA GLU A 117 -19.16 -5.10 12.06
C GLU A 117 -17.93 -5.06 12.99
N ALA A 118 -17.90 -5.85 14.06
CA ALA A 118 -16.74 -5.95 14.94
C ALA A 118 -15.49 -6.46 14.20
N ILE A 119 -15.64 -7.44 13.31
CA ILE A 119 -14.56 -7.95 12.45
C ILE A 119 -14.10 -6.86 11.48
N ASP A 120 -15.03 -6.14 10.86
CA ASP A 120 -14.72 -5.05 9.93
C ASP A 120 -14.00 -3.87 10.61
N MET A 121 -14.38 -3.55 11.86
CA MET A 121 -13.64 -2.59 12.68
C MET A 121 -12.21 -3.05 12.95
N GLY A 122 -12.00 -4.32 13.33
CA GLY A 122 -10.67 -4.87 13.52
C GLY A 122 -9.84 -4.84 12.23
N ARG A 123 -10.45 -5.16 11.09
CA ARG A 123 -9.80 -5.12 9.77
C ARG A 123 -9.30 -3.71 9.45
N ARG A 124 -10.15 -2.69 9.67
CA ARG A 124 -9.76 -1.28 9.51
C ARG A 124 -8.58 -0.91 10.41
N GLY A 125 -8.60 -1.35 11.67
CA GLY A 125 -7.50 -1.12 12.61
C GLY A 125 -6.16 -1.68 12.13
N ILE A 126 -6.16 -2.89 11.56
CA ILE A 126 -4.95 -3.52 10.99
C ILE A 126 -4.43 -2.73 9.79
N HIS A 127 -5.31 -2.30 8.88
CA HIS A 127 -4.90 -1.45 7.76
C HIS A 127 -4.33 -0.12 8.26
N ASP A 128 -4.92 0.50 9.28
CA ASP A 128 -4.40 1.76 9.83
C ASP A 128 -3.02 1.59 10.48
N GLU A 129 -2.78 0.49 11.19
CA GLU A 129 -1.47 0.15 11.74
C GLU A 129 -0.43 -0.09 10.63
N GLY A 130 -0.81 -0.84 9.60
CA GLY A 130 0.03 -1.08 8.42
C GLY A 130 0.38 0.20 7.67
N SER A 131 -0.59 1.10 7.53
CA SER A 131 -0.44 2.40 6.87
C SER A 131 0.53 3.30 7.62
N ARG A 132 0.39 3.41 8.95
CA ARG A 132 1.34 4.16 9.80
C ARG A 132 2.74 3.57 9.71
N THR A 133 2.86 2.24 9.81
CA THR A 133 4.14 1.55 9.66
C THR A 133 4.77 1.88 8.30
N LEU A 134 4.00 1.84 7.22
CA LEU A 134 4.49 2.17 5.87
C LEU A 134 4.97 3.62 5.78
N GLN A 135 4.22 4.59 6.32
CA GLN A 135 4.65 6.00 6.37
C GLN A 135 5.98 6.14 7.11
N GLU A 136 6.14 5.50 8.27
CA GLU A 136 7.39 5.51 9.03
C GLU A 136 8.55 4.91 8.25
N ARG A 137 8.31 3.82 7.49
CA ARG A 137 9.34 3.20 6.64
C ARG A 137 9.74 4.09 5.47
N LEU A 138 8.80 4.86 4.92
CA LEU A 138 9.01 5.79 3.82
C LEU A 138 9.48 7.18 4.25
N ALA A 139 9.43 7.51 5.53
CA ALA A 139 9.94 8.77 6.06
C ALA A 139 11.41 9.00 5.63
N GLY A 140 11.67 10.22 5.13
CA GLY A 140 12.96 10.61 4.56
C GLY A 140 13.31 9.94 3.22
N LYS A 141 12.35 9.29 2.56
CA LYS A 141 12.50 8.67 1.22
C LYS A 141 11.41 9.11 0.27
N VAL A 142 10.16 8.98 0.71
CA VAL A 142 8.98 9.41 -0.04
C VAL A 142 8.00 10.02 0.95
N ARG A 143 7.65 11.29 0.74
CA ARG A 143 6.60 11.94 1.49
C ARG A 143 5.25 11.56 0.89
N ILE A 144 4.40 11.01 1.76
CA ILE A 144 3.04 10.59 1.44
C ILE A 144 2.08 11.02 2.55
N ASP A 145 0.82 11.30 2.20
CA ASP A 145 -0.23 11.46 3.19
C ASP A 145 -0.77 10.10 3.68
N PHE A 146 -1.61 10.13 4.72
CA PHE A 146 -2.11 8.91 5.36
C PHE A 146 -3.04 8.12 4.43
N GLU A 147 -3.84 8.81 3.63
CA GLU A 147 -4.75 8.21 2.67
C GLU A 147 -4.00 7.45 1.57
N THR A 148 -2.91 8.04 1.07
CA THR A 148 -1.97 7.42 0.13
C THR A 148 -1.33 6.18 0.76
N ALA A 149 -0.87 6.29 2.01
CA ALA A 149 -0.30 5.16 2.74
C ALA A 149 -1.30 4.02 2.91
N ARG A 150 -2.57 4.35 3.17
CA ARG A 150 -3.65 3.36 3.33
C ARG A 150 -3.94 2.61 2.04
N ARG A 151 -4.03 3.32 0.92
CA ARG A 151 -4.21 2.69 -0.40
C ARG A 151 -3.01 1.83 -0.78
N LEU A 152 -1.80 2.33 -0.58
CA LEU A 152 -0.57 1.56 -0.80
C LEU A 152 -0.53 0.31 0.09
N PHE A 153 -0.88 0.42 1.37
CA PHE A 153 -0.88 -0.72 2.28
C PHE A 153 -1.91 -1.78 1.88
N THR A 154 -3.09 -1.40 1.38
CA THR A 154 -4.06 -2.35 0.81
C THR A 154 -3.47 -3.14 -0.37
N LEU A 155 -2.68 -2.50 -1.24
CA LEU A 155 -1.99 -3.21 -2.33
C LEU A 155 -0.88 -4.12 -1.81
N ILE A 156 -0.22 -3.74 -0.72
CA ILE A 156 0.88 -4.50 -0.12
C ILE A 156 0.37 -5.70 0.69
N SER A 157 -0.78 -5.60 1.37
CA SER A 157 -1.32 -6.65 2.24
C SER A 157 -1.71 -7.91 1.48
N VAL A 158 -1.90 -7.82 0.16
CA VAL A 158 -2.24 -8.94 -0.73
C VAL A 158 -1.02 -9.53 -1.44
N LEU A 159 0.18 -8.96 -1.23
CA LEU A 159 1.41 -9.56 -1.73
C LEU A 159 1.73 -10.81 -0.92
N HIS A 160 2.03 -11.91 -1.60
CA HIS A 160 2.39 -13.16 -0.98
C HIS A 160 3.81 -13.09 -0.44
N TRP A 161 3.92 -12.92 0.88
CA TRP A 161 5.21 -12.97 1.55
C TRP A 161 5.54 -14.42 1.88
N LYS A 162 6.46 -15.01 1.12
CA LYS A 162 7.09 -16.27 1.54
C LYS A 162 8.10 -15.92 2.63
N GLY A 163 7.75 -16.24 3.87
CA GLY A 163 8.60 -16.10 5.05
C GLY A 163 8.58 -17.38 5.85
#